data_AF-A0A379G5B4-F1
#
_entry.id   AF-A0A379G5B4-F1
#
_cell.length_a   1.000
_cell.length_b   1.000
_cell.length_c   1.000
_cell.angle_alpha   90.00
_cell.angle_beta   90.00
_cell.angle_gamma   90.00
#
_symmetry.space_group_name_H-M   'P 1'
#
loop_
_entity.id
_entity.type
_entity.pdbx_description
1 polymer ?
#
loop_
_entity_poly.entity_id
_entity_poly.type
_entity_poly.pdbx_seq_one_letter_code
_entity_poly.pdbx_strand_id
1 'polypeptide(L)'
;MPLSTTLQTIIKKDELSLIQEGLNLYIQNPFTETFCSVGDKWSPNITKEDFLGSDAQNKDYLLALLSRGAYYSRWQEIHGIEKLNTEQINQLGITAELLSDNFTGFQANICRFNNLYILCFAGTNDIVDFYANVRQGLGYYEPQYFQAVGLTNILYKAVQGNIICTGHSLGGGLASIAGLASQSPCISFSPAGLAQSTVQKIGMDYHLAKKMADNGLMRFYTVQYDWLDALQNTLPIPPALGNRIKMAYSEQSSWKDWLPHRLLTRSFIAHTMVKITRMMCKYKPWNNWNAITGEFDKQVDIMLTEFPTVEEQKIINWQESCKNAIKQGNINEFSTLLSMSNKQCNIDSLAMQSVRSVNSQFIKVLLKSSYGKGIQNMKLAQQKSILHIAAQSGQVAQSEILLHSGIMVNVKDSLGNTPLHDALNSHALEVAELLLSKGADWRMKNNQGDNCRDILSHHMIKETSLTDEGRASRGKIYQMMS
;
A
#
# COMPACT_ATOMS: atom_id res chain seq x y z
N MET A 1 18.15 3.05 -44.51
CA MET A 1 16.89 3.28 -43.77
C MET A 1 17.00 2.66 -42.39
N PRO A 2 16.49 3.31 -41.34
CA PRO A 2 15.92 2.59 -40.20
C PRO A 2 14.53 3.17 -39.83
N LEU A 3 13.47 2.58 -40.38
CA LEU A 3 12.08 2.85 -39.98
C LEU A 3 11.60 1.70 -39.08
N SER A 4 11.87 1.78 -37.77
CA SER A 4 11.44 0.74 -36.82
C SER A 4 11.19 1.21 -35.39
N THR A 5 11.98 2.15 -34.85
CA THR A 5 11.89 2.58 -33.44
C THR A 5 10.74 3.55 -33.15
N THR A 6 10.42 4.48 -34.06
CA THR A 6 9.40 5.53 -33.80
C THR A 6 7.98 4.98 -33.75
N LEU A 7 7.63 4.04 -34.65
CA LEU A 7 6.28 3.48 -34.77
C LEU A 7 5.87 2.62 -33.57
N GLN A 8 6.78 1.81 -33.02
CA GLN A 8 6.49 0.98 -31.83
C GLN A 8 6.24 1.79 -30.55
N THR A 9 6.64 3.07 -30.54
CA THR A 9 6.48 3.96 -29.38
C THR A 9 5.14 4.69 -29.42
N ILE A 10 4.66 5.05 -30.61
CA ILE A 10 3.36 5.70 -30.81
C ILE A 10 2.22 4.72 -30.52
N ILE A 11 2.25 3.54 -31.15
CA ILE A 11 1.18 2.52 -31.04
C ILE A 11 0.88 2.12 -29.58
N LYS A 12 1.89 2.08 -28.72
CA LYS A 12 1.72 1.74 -27.29
C LYS A 12 1.00 2.80 -26.47
N LYS A 13 0.99 4.07 -26.89
CA LYS A 13 0.35 5.15 -26.15
C LYS A 13 -1.17 5.09 -26.33
N ASP A 14 -1.61 4.86 -27.57
CA ASP A 14 -3.02 4.80 -27.96
C ASP A 14 -3.71 3.53 -27.38
N GLU A 15 -2.99 2.41 -27.26
CA GLU A 15 -3.51 1.22 -26.57
C GLU A 15 -3.79 1.47 -25.08
N LEU A 16 -2.93 2.22 -24.38
CA LEU A 16 -3.09 2.49 -22.94
C LEU A 16 -4.25 3.45 -22.66
N SER A 17 -4.44 4.50 -23.48
CA SER A 17 -5.59 5.40 -23.35
C SER A 17 -6.92 4.67 -23.61
N LEU A 18 -7.01 3.84 -24.66
CA LEU A 18 -8.20 3.04 -24.95
C LEU A 18 -8.53 2.03 -23.82
N ILE A 19 -7.52 1.46 -23.17
CA ILE A 19 -7.71 0.63 -21.97
C ILE A 19 -8.26 1.47 -20.81
N GLN A 20 -7.71 2.67 -20.57
CA GLN A 20 -8.10 3.53 -19.46
C GLN A 20 -9.52 4.12 -19.64
N GLU A 21 -9.90 4.50 -20.87
CA GLU A 21 -11.26 4.87 -21.25
C GLU A 21 -12.25 3.71 -21.00
N GLY A 22 -11.93 2.51 -21.49
CA GLY A 22 -12.76 1.32 -21.27
C GLY A 22 -12.92 0.94 -19.80
N LEU A 23 -11.89 1.15 -18.97
CA LEU A 23 -11.96 0.97 -17.52
C LEU A 23 -12.83 2.03 -16.85
N ASN A 24 -12.65 3.30 -17.20
CA ASN A 24 -13.45 4.39 -16.66
C ASN A 24 -14.94 4.19 -16.97
N LEU A 25 -15.29 3.81 -18.20
CA LEU A 25 -16.66 3.47 -18.58
C LEU A 25 -17.22 2.28 -17.75
N TYR A 26 -16.42 1.23 -17.52
CA TYR A 26 -16.85 0.09 -16.68
C TYR A 26 -17.05 0.46 -15.21
N ILE A 27 -16.21 1.35 -14.66
CA ILE A 27 -16.25 1.78 -13.26
C ILE A 27 -17.38 2.80 -13.01
N GLN A 28 -17.66 3.67 -13.98
CA GLN A 28 -18.66 4.74 -13.85
C GLN A 28 -20.10 4.27 -14.11
N ASN A 29 -20.30 3.18 -14.87
CA ASN A 29 -21.65 2.70 -15.22
C ASN A 29 -22.44 2.27 -13.97
N PRO A 30 -23.53 2.98 -13.60
CA PRO A 30 -24.20 2.78 -12.31
C PRO A 30 -25.08 1.54 -12.34
N PHE A 31 -24.58 0.43 -11.79
CA PHE A 31 -25.33 -0.84 -11.75
C PHE A 31 -26.54 -0.76 -10.82
N THR A 32 -27.74 -0.78 -11.41
CA THR A 32 -29.04 -0.79 -10.73
C THR A 32 -29.49 -2.21 -10.41
N GLU A 33 -28.73 -2.95 -9.62
CA GLU A 33 -29.08 -4.32 -9.23
C GLU A 33 -28.60 -4.68 -7.82
N THR A 34 -29.15 -5.73 -7.21
CA THR A 34 -29.12 -5.95 -5.77
C THR A 34 -27.75 -6.32 -5.22
N PHE A 35 -27.32 -5.56 -4.19
CA PHE A 35 -26.31 -6.03 -3.23
C PHE A 35 -26.80 -7.32 -2.53
N CYS A 36 -25.84 -8.13 -2.03
CA CYS A 36 -26.17 -9.20 -1.08
C CYS A 36 -26.94 -8.64 0.12
N SER A 37 -27.93 -9.40 0.60
CA SER A 37 -29.09 -8.85 1.28
C SER A 37 -28.88 -8.73 2.79
N VAL A 38 -29.94 -8.38 3.54
CA VAL A 38 -29.86 -8.06 4.97
C VAL A 38 -29.30 -9.22 5.83
N GLY A 39 -29.33 -10.47 5.32
CA GLY A 39 -28.74 -11.64 5.98
C GLY A 39 -27.20 -11.69 5.94
N ASP A 40 -26.54 -10.90 5.10
CA ASP A 40 -25.08 -10.93 4.91
C ASP A 40 -24.31 -9.97 5.85
N LYS A 41 -24.94 -9.58 6.97
CA LYS A 41 -24.29 -8.87 8.09
C LYS A 41 -23.43 -9.83 8.94
N TRP A 42 -22.36 -9.31 9.54
CA TRP A 42 -21.59 -10.06 10.53
C TRP A 42 -22.39 -10.31 11.82
N SER A 43 -22.11 -11.43 12.49
CA SER A 43 -22.64 -11.71 13.83
C SER A 43 -22.18 -10.65 14.83
N PRO A 44 -23.03 -10.17 15.76
CA PRO A 44 -22.61 -9.26 16.82
C PRO A 44 -21.43 -9.79 17.67
N ASN A 45 -21.31 -11.11 17.77
CA ASN A 45 -20.28 -11.81 18.54
C ASN A 45 -19.05 -12.19 17.69
N ILE A 46 -18.90 -11.65 16.48
CA ILE A 46 -17.79 -11.99 15.59
C ILE A 46 -16.43 -11.60 16.18
N THR A 47 -15.48 -12.53 16.10
CA THR A 47 -14.10 -12.37 16.56
C THR A 47 -13.15 -12.08 15.38
N LYS A 48 -11.85 -11.92 15.62
CA LYS A 48 -10.87 -12.00 14.52
C LYS A 48 -10.58 -13.45 14.15
N GLU A 49 -10.59 -14.36 15.12
CA GLU A 49 -10.34 -15.80 14.96
C GLU A 49 -11.32 -16.43 13.97
N ASP A 50 -12.57 -15.95 13.95
CA ASP A 50 -13.58 -16.21 12.92
C ASP A 50 -13.07 -16.09 11.48
N PHE A 51 -12.18 -15.14 11.20
CA PHE A 51 -11.67 -14.85 9.87
C PHE A 51 -10.47 -15.71 9.47
N LEU A 52 -10.02 -16.64 10.32
CA LEU A 52 -9.01 -17.64 9.94
C LEU A 52 -9.60 -18.71 9.00
N GLY A 53 -8.72 -19.43 8.32
CA GLY A 53 -9.06 -20.52 7.40
C GLY A 53 -8.78 -20.19 5.93
N SER A 54 -8.55 -21.22 5.14
CA SER A 54 -8.14 -21.10 3.73
C SER A 54 -9.33 -20.92 2.78
N ASP A 55 -10.49 -21.50 3.09
CA ASP A 55 -11.67 -21.52 2.23
C ASP A 55 -12.42 -20.18 2.18
N ALA A 56 -13.26 -20.00 1.15
CA ALA A 56 -14.07 -18.80 0.96
C ALA A 56 -15.17 -18.69 2.03
N GLN A 57 -15.37 -17.49 2.60
CA GLN A 57 -16.34 -17.25 3.67
C GLN A 57 -17.30 -16.11 3.32
N ASN A 58 -18.59 -16.20 3.66
CA ASN A 58 -19.57 -15.15 3.31
C ASN A 58 -19.19 -13.77 3.88
N LYS A 59 -18.71 -13.76 5.13
CA LYS A 59 -18.22 -12.56 5.85
C LYS A 59 -17.11 -11.79 5.11
N ASP A 60 -16.40 -12.43 4.18
CA ASP A 60 -15.38 -11.79 3.34
C ASP A 60 -15.99 -10.81 2.31
N TYR A 61 -17.28 -10.93 1.98
CA TYR A 61 -17.97 -10.00 1.09
C TYR A 61 -18.02 -8.57 1.65
N LEU A 62 -18.21 -8.41 2.98
CA LEU A 62 -18.14 -7.08 3.59
C LEU A 62 -16.70 -6.53 3.55
N LEU A 63 -15.66 -7.37 3.68
CA LEU A 63 -14.27 -6.95 3.49
C LEU A 63 -14.00 -6.50 2.03
N ALA A 64 -14.69 -7.09 1.05
CA ALA A 64 -14.65 -6.63 -0.33
C ALA A 64 -15.36 -5.26 -0.50
N LEU A 65 -16.49 -5.02 0.17
CA LEU A 65 -17.14 -3.72 0.18
C LEU A 65 -16.27 -2.65 0.88
N LEU A 66 -15.62 -2.97 2.00
CA LEU A 66 -14.66 -2.08 2.67
C LEU A 66 -13.42 -1.80 1.79
N SER A 67 -12.86 -2.81 1.13
CA SER A 67 -11.73 -2.65 0.21
C SER A 67 -12.08 -1.82 -1.02
N ARG A 68 -13.34 -1.88 -1.50
CA ARG A 68 -13.85 -0.93 -2.50
C ARG A 68 -14.01 0.47 -1.90
N GLY A 69 -14.55 0.57 -0.69
CA GLY A 69 -14.72 1.82 0.06
C GLY A 69 -13.40 2.53 0.38
N ALA A 70 -12.29 1.80 0.54
CA ALA A 70 -10.99 2.36 0.89
C ALA A 70 -10.48 3.42 -0.10
N TYR A 71 -10.88 3.30 -1.37
CA TYR A 71 -10.59 4.25 -2.45
C TYR A 71 -11.37 5.57 -2.39
N TYR A 72 -12.48 5.62 -1.62
CA TYR A 72 -13.41 6.76 -1.60
C TYR A 72 -13.45 7.44 -0.23
N SER A 73 -13.28 8.76 -0.19
CA SER A 73 -13.41 9.53 1.05
C SER A 73 -14.86 9.62 1.57
N ARG A 74 -15.85 9.66 0.66
CA ARG A 74 -17.26 9.93 0.95
C ARG A 74 -18.09 8.67 1.28
N TRP A 75 -17.86 8.10 2.45
CA TRP A 75 -18.74 7.14 3.13
C TRP A 75 -18.43 7.13 4.63
N GLN A 76 -19.36 6.64 5.46
CA GLN A 76 -19.20 6.59 6.92
C GLN A 76 -19.49 5.21 7.53
N GLU A 77 -20.37 4.41 6.94
CA GLU A 77 -20.71 3.07 7.42
C GLU A 77 -20.97 2.13 6.23
N ILE A 78 -20.62 0.84 6.40
CA ILE A 78 -21.01 -0.26 5.50
C ILE A 78 -21.54 -1.41 6.37
N HIS A 79 -22.86 -1.64 6.35
CA HIS A 79 -23.54 -2.77 7.00
C HIS A 79 -23.27 -2.94 8.52
N GLY A 80 -23.16 -1.83 9.25
CA GLY A 80 -22.82 -1.78 10.68
C GLY A 80 -21.32 -1.65 10.98
N ILE A 81 -20.46 -1.67 9.95
CA ILE A 81 -19.02 -1.40 10.08
C ILE A 81 -18.80 0.10 9.85
N GLU A 82 -18.48 0.84 10.91
CA GLU A 82 -18.19 2.28 10.81
C GLU A 82 -16.78 2.52 10.27
N LYS A 83 -16.56 3.62 9.55
CA LYS A 83 -15.23 4.18 9.29
C LYS A 83 -14.92 5.21 10.37
N LEU A 84 -13.79 5.07 11.04
CA LEU A 84 -13.41 6.00 12.10
C LEU A 84 -13.10 7.39 11.54
N ASN A 85 -13.60 8.41 12.21
CA ASN A 85 -13.30 9.81 11.92
C ASN A 85 -11.98 10.26 12.61
N THR A 86 -11.48 11.44 12.25
CA THR A 86 -10.23 12.01 12.77
C THR A 86 -10.17 12.08 14.30
N GLU A 87 -11.29 12.34 14.98
CA GLU A 87 -11.33 12.40 16.45
C GLU A 87 -11.19 10.99 17.05
N GLN A 88 -11.94 10.02 16.55
CA GLN A 88 -11.84 8.61 16.96
C GLN A 88 -10.44 8.03 16.69
N ILE A 89 -9.83 8.40 15.57
CA ILE A 89 -8.46 8.01 15.21
C ILE A 89 -7.45 8.62 16.21
N ASN A 90 -7.57 9.92 16.50
CA ASN A 90 -6.72 10.60 17.50
C ASN A 90 -6.90 10.03 18.92
N GLN A 91 -8.12 9.60 19.30
CA GLN A 91 -8.40 8.93 20.58
C GLN A 91 -7.68 7.58 20.72
N LEU A 92 -7.34 6.90 19.61
CA LEU A 92 -6.49 5.69 19.60
C LEU A 92 -4.99 6.02 19.70
N GLY A 93 -4.61 7.29 19.83
CA GLY A 93 -3.21 7.74 19.76
C GLY A 93 -2.61 7.67 18.35
N ILE A 94 -3.43 7.40 17.34
CA ILE A 94 -3.03 7.39 15.92
C ILE A 94 -3.32 8.77 15.35
N THR A 95 -2.41 9.30 14.55
CA THR A 95 -2.60 10.59 13.87
C THR A 95 -3.15 10.38 12.46
N ALA A 96 -4.20 11.10 12.07
CA ALA A 96 -4.89 10.85 10.80
C ALA A 96 -4.00 11.01 9.55
N GLU A 97 -2.96 11.85 9.59
CA GLU A 97 -1.96 11.96 8.53
C GLU A 97 -1.11 10.69 8.35
N LEU A 98 -1.08 9.75 9.31
CA LEU A 98 -0.48 8.43 9.14
C LEU A 98 -1.30 7.52 8.23
N LEU A 99 -2.55 7.88 7.91
CA LEU A 99 -3.43 7.07 7.05
C LEU A 99 -3.32 7.40 5.56
N SER A 100 -2.66 8.49 5.16
CA SER A 100 -2.54 8.84 3.74
C SER A 100 -1.25 9.58 3.42
N ASP A 101 -0.57 9.14 2.35
CA ASP A 101 0.69 9.69 1.91
C ASP A 101 0.73 9.81 0.38
N ASN A 102 0.44 11.02 -0.10
CA ASN A 102 0.39 11.33 -1.53
C ASN A 102 1.76 11.23 -2.24
N PHE A 103 2.87 11.02 -1.51
CA PHE A 103 4.21 10.88 -2.10
C PHE A 103 4.61 9.43 -2.29
N THR A 104 4.29 8.56 -1.33
CA THR A 104 4.51 7.12 -1.50
C THR A 104 3.38 6.45 -2.28
N GLY A 105 2.15 6.98 -2.19
CA GLY A 105 0.93 6.32 -2.65
C GLY A 105 0.27 5.45 -1.57
N PHE A 106 0.75 5.49 -0.32
CA PHE A 106 0.14 4.79 0.80
C PHE A 106 -1.21 5.41 1.16
N GLN A 107 -2.25 4.59 1.29
CA GLN A 107 -3.57 5.02 1.74
C GLN A 107 -4.25 3.89 2.52
N ALA A 108 -4.76 4.21 3.70
CA ALA A 108 -5.46 3.31 4.61
C ALA A 108 -6.70 3.99 5.20
N ASN A 109 -7.65 3.18 5.67
CA ASN A 109 -8.73 3.62 6.54
C ASN A 109 -8.80 2.65 7.72
N ILE A 110 -9.09 3.16 8.92
CA ILE A 110 -9.42 2.33 10.08
C ILE A 110 -10.95 2.26 10.18
N CYS A 111 -11.48 1.05 10.15
CA CYS A 111 -12.90 0.78 10.33
C CYS A 111 -13.12 -0.03 11.60
N ARG A 112 -14.34 -0.03 12.15
CA ARG A 112 -14.67 -0.74 13.40
C ARG A 112 -16.02 -1.43 13.30
N PHE A 113 -16.10 -2.63 13.86
CA PHE A 113 -17.35 -3.36 14.09
C PHE A 113 -17.34 -3.87 15.55
N ASN A 114 -18.19 -3.31 16.40
CA ASN A 114 -18.13 -3.50 17.85
C ASN A 114 -16.70 -3.23 18.39
N ASN A 115 -16.01 -4.27 18.90
CA ASN A 115 -14.63 -4.15 19.39
C ASN A 115 -13.57 -4.58 18.37
N LEU A 116 -13.96 -5.07 17.18
CA LEU A 116 -13.05 -5.52 16.12
C LEU A 116 -12.69 -4.37 15.19
N TYR A 117 -11.40 -4.16 14.95
CA TYR A 117 -10.90 -3.11 14.07
C TYR A 117 -10.40 -3.69 12.73
N ILE A 118 -10.62 -2.97 11.65
CA ILE A 118 -10.28 -3.40 10.29
C ILE A 118 -9.35 -2.34 9.68
N LEU A 119 -8.13 -2.75 9.31
CA LEU A 119 -7.23 -1.93 8.50
C LEU A 119 -7.52 -2.16 7.02
N CYS A 120 -8.09 -1.14 6.37
CA CYS A 120 -8.52 -1.17 4.98
C CYS A 120 -7.53 -0.39 4.11
N PHE A 121 -6.55 -1.07 3.52
CA PHE A 121 -5.53 -0.47 2.66
C PHE A 121 -6.03 -0.34 1.20
N ALA A 122 -5.94 0.87 0.64
CA ALA A 122 -6.22 1.11 -0.77
C ALA A 122 -4.97 0.84 -1.62
N GLY A 123 -5.17 0.36 -2.86
CA GLY A 123 -4.11 0.30 -3.86
C GLY A 123 -4.03 1.58 -4.70
N THR A 124 -3.19 1.57 -5.74
CA THR A 124 -3.08 2.67 -6.69
C THR A 124 -4.40 2.91 -7.42
N ASN A 125 -4.83 4.19 -7.52
CA ASN A 125 -6.02 4.57 -8.30
C ASN A 125 -5.80 4.41 -9.82
N ASP A 126 -4.58 4.61 -10.30
CA ASP A 126 -4.20 4.38 -11.70
C ASP A 126 -3.53 3.01 -11.86
N ILE A 127 -4.34 2.03 -12.24
CA ILE A 127 -3.92 0.63 -12.44
C ILE A 127 -3.12 0.48 -13.76
N VAL A 128 -3.33 1.39 -14.73
CA VAL A 128 -2.68 1.35 -16.04
C VAL A 128 -1.25 1.89 -15.95
N ASP A 129 -1.06 3.02 -15.28
CA ASP A 129 0.27 3.52 -14.92
C ASP A 129 0.99 2.54 -13.99
N PHE A 130 0.29 1.94 -13.01
CA PHE A 130 0.88 0.91 -12.15
C PHE A 130 1.39 -0.31 -12.94
N TYR A 131 0.61 -0.82 -13.91
CA TYR A 131 1.07 -1.87 -14.84
C TYR A 131 2.32 -1.43 -15.62
N ALA A 132 2.32 -0.22 -16.17
CA ALA A 132 3.44 0.31 -16.93
C ALA A 132 4.72 0.40 -16.07
N ASN A 133 4.61 0.92 -14.85
CA ASN A 133 5.71 1.02 -13.89
C ASN A 133 6.24 -0.35 -13.45
N VAL A 134 5.36 -1.30 -13.10
CA VAL A 134 5.76 -2.69 -12.76
C VAL A 134 6.45 -3.36 -13.94
N ARG A 135 5.95 -3.17 -15.17
CA ARG A 135 6.57 -3.74 -16.38
C ARG A 135 7.92 -3.10 -16.74
N GLN A 136 8.15 -1.85 -16.37
CA GLN A 136 9.40 -1.12 -16.64
C GLN A 136 10.47 -1.31 -15.55
N GLY A 137 10.07 -1.50 -14.27
CA GLY A 137 10.99 -1.53 -13.13
C GLY A 137 10.95 -2.79 -12.25
N LEU A 138 9.95 -3.66 -12.37
CA LEU A 138 9.76 -4.94 -11.66
C LEU A 138 9.83 -4.95 -10.11
N GLY A 139 10.04 -3.81 -9.45
CA GLY A 139 10.12 -3.69 -7.99
C GLY A 139 8.86 -3.09 -7.36
N TYR A 140 8.44 -3.66 -6.22
CA TYR A 140 7.45 -3.03 -5.34
C TYR A 140 8.11 -1.94 -4.48
N TYR A 141 7.40 -0.82 -4.29
CA TYR A 141 7.95 0.37 -3.65
C TYR A 141 7.93 0.25 -2.11
N GLU A 142 9.08 -0.15 -1.55
CA GLU A 142 9.25 -0.58 -0.16
C GLU A 142 8.76 0.39 0.95
N PRO A 143 8.87 1.74 0.85
CA PRO A 143 8.46 2.65 1.91
C PRO A 143 7.02 2.46 2.40
N GLN A 144 6.08 2.12 1.51
CA GLN A 144 4.68 1.89 1.91
C GLN A 144 4.52 0.69 2.87
N TYR A 145 5.38 -0.32 2.76
CA TYR A 145 5.30 -1.53 3.60
C TYR A 145 5.79 -1.23 5.02
N PHE A 146 6.82 -0.39 5.18
CA PHE A 146 7.21 0.13 6.50
C PHE A 146 6.13 1.05 7.10
N GLN A 147 5.47 1.88 6.29
CA GLN A 147 4.30 2.66 6.73
C GLN A 147 3.14 1.77 7.17
N ALA A 148 2.86 0.68 6.46
CA ALA A 148 1.85 -0.32 6.83
C ALA A 148 2.18 -0.98 8.18
N VAL A 149 3.42 -1.45 8.36
CA VAL A 149 3.88 -2.03 9.63
C VAL A 149 3.82 -1.02 10.77
N GLY A 150 4.28 0.22 10.56
CA GLY A 150 4.25 1.28 11.58
C GLY A 150 2.83 1.64 12.04
N LEU A 151 1.91 1.86 11.10
CA LEU A 151 0.48 2.10 11.40
C LEU A 151 -0.15 0.91 12.14
N THR A 152 0.15 -0.31 11.67
CA THR A 152 -0.39 -1.54 12.27
C THR A 152 0.13 -1.75 13.69
N ASN A 153 1.41 -1.47 13.98
CA ASN A 153 1.96 -1.59 15.33
C ASN A 153 1.27 -0.66 16.33
N ILE A 154 1.06 0.60 15.94
CA ILE A 154 0.38 1.60 16.79
C ILE A 154 -1.06 1.18 17.06
N LEU A 155 -1.82 0.79 16.02
CA LEU A 155 -3.19 0.31 16.20
C LEU A 155 -3.25 -0.98 17.02
N TYR A 156 -2.37 -1.95 16.75
CA TYR A 156 -2.31 -3.22 17.47
C TYR A 156 -2.12 -3.00 18.97
N LYS A 157 -1.24 -2.08 19.37
CA LYS A 157 -1.08 -1.69 20.77
C LYS A 157 -2.35 -1.02 21.31
N ALA A 158 -2.93 -0.07 20.59
CA ALA A 158 -4.11 0.69 21.02
C ALA A 158 -5.37 -0.20 21.23
N VAL A 159 -5.55 -1.25 20.42
CA VAL A 159 -6.75 -2.12 20.44
C VAL A 159 -6.44 -3.56 20.89
N GLN A 160 -5.34 -3.75 21.61
CA GLN A 160 -4.92 -5.03 22.21
C GLN A 160 -4.87 -6.20 21.20
N GLY A 161 -4.46 -5.89 19.97
CA GLY A 161 -4.34 -6.83 18.86
C GLY A 161 -5.67 -7.35 18.30
N ASN A 162 -6.82 -6.76 18.62
CA ASN A 162 -8.11 -7.14 18.03
C ASN A 162 -8.32 -6.48 16.65
N ILE A 163 -7.43 -6.80 15.71
CA ILE A 163 -7.44 -6.28 14.34
C ILE A 163 -7.60 -7.41 13.31
N ILE A 164 -8.10 -7.05 12.12
CA ILE A 164 -7.96 -7.79 10.86
C ILE A 164 -7.51 -6.83 9.75
N CYS A 165 -6.89 -7.37 8.70
CA CYS A 165 -6.37 -6.59 7.57
C CYS A 165 -7.13 -6.90 6.28
N THR A 166 -7.37 -5.89 5.45
CA THR A 166 -7.96 -6.05 4.12
C THR A 166 -7.46 -4.99 3.14
N GLY A 167 -7.53 -5.29 1.85
CA GLY A 167 -7.10 -4.37 0.81
C GLY A 167 -7.12 -4.97 -0.59
N HIS A 168 -6.96 -4.11 -1.59
CA HIS A 168 -6.99 -4.47 -3.01
C HIS A 168 -5.71 -4.09 -3.75
N SER A 169 -5.29 -4.90 -4.73
CA SER A 169 -4.11 -4.63 -5.57
C SER A 169 -2.87 -4.36 -4.68
N LEU A 170 -2.14 -3.25 -4.88
CA LEU A 170 -1.04 -2.83 -3.99
C LEU A 170 -1.44 -2.78 -2.51
N GLY A 171 -2.64 -2.27 -2.19
CA GLY A 171 -3.18 -2.26 -0.83
C GLY A 171 -3.43 -3.65 -0.27
N GLY A 172 -3.71 -4.64 -1.13
CA GLY A 172 -3.75 -6.06 -0.75
C GLY A 172 -2.38 -6.59 -0.31
N GLY A 173 -1.29 -6.11 -0.93
CA GLY A 173 0.09 -6.40 -0.50
C GLY A 173 0.46 -5.71 0.83
N LEU A 174 -0.05 -4.49 1.07
CA LEU A 174 0.09 -3.78 2.35
C LEU A 174 -0.69 -4.50 3.47
N ALA A 175 -1.91 -4.96 3.18
CA ALA A 175 -2.69 -5.78 4.09
C ALA A 175 -1.97 -7.09 4.44
N SER A 176 -1.30 -7.73 3.47
CA SER A 176 -0.49 -8.92 3.71
C SER A 176 0.72 -8.66 4.63
N ILE A 177 1.51 -7.60 4.44
CA ILE A 177 2.62 -7.33 5.38
C ILE A 177 2.10 -6.97 6.78
N ALA A 178 0.99 -6.23 6.88
CA ALA A 178 0.34 -5.87 8.15
C ALA A 178 -0.20 -7.11 8.89
N GLY A 179 -0.90 -8.00 8.20
CA GLY A 179 -1.42 -9.24 8.77
C GLY A 179 -0.31 -10.21 9.21
N LEU A 180 0.78 -10.31 8.43
CA LEU A 180 1.94 -11.12 8.80
C LEU A 180 2.63 -10.58 10.07
N ALA A 181 2.94 -9.28 10.08
CA ALA A 181 3.69 -8.63 11.14
C ALA A 181 2.91 -8.58 12.47
N SER A 182 1.58 -8.47 12.42
CA SER A 182 0.69 -8.52 13.59
C SER A 182 0.22 -9.93 13.96
N GLN A 183 0.46 -10.92 13.09
CA GLN A 183 -0.15 -12.26 13.13
C GLN A 183 -1.69 -12.23 13.19
N SER A 184 -2.29 -11.33 12.40
CA SER A 184 -3.74 -11.12 12.31
C SER A 184 -4.29 -11.58 10.95
N PRO A 185 -5.55 -12.08 10.89
CA PRO A 185 -6.17 -12.49 9.64
C PRO A 185 -6.11 -11.41 8.56
N CYS A 186 -5.74 -11.79 7.34
CA CYS A 186 -5.77 -10.91 6.17
C CYS A 186 -6.58 -11.52 5.03
N ILE A 187 -7.61 -10.79 4.58
CA ILE A 187 -8.41 -11.15 3.41
C ILE A 187 -8.25 -10.05 2.39
N SER A 188 -7.69 -10.38 1.22
CA SER A 188 -7.35 -9.39 0.19
C SER A 188 -7.90 -9.74 -1.19
N PHE A 189 -7.90 -8.75 -2.08
CA PHE A 189 -8.61 -8.79 -3.35
C PHE A 189 -7.63 -8.46 -4.48
N SER A 190 -7.39 -9.43 -5.36
CA SER A 190 -6.32 -9.44 -6.37
C SER A 190 -5.02 -8.79 -5.87
N PRO A 191 -4.46 -9.23 -4.73
CA PRO A 191 -3.35 -8.57 -4.08
C PRO A 191 -2.07 -8.57 -4.92
N ALA A 192 -1.33 -7.48 -4.82
CA ALA A 192 0.09 -7.44 -5.15
C ALA A 192 0.87 -8.40 -4.27
N GLY A 193 1.78 -9.14 -4.88
CA GLY A 193 2.64 -10.08 -4.21
C GLY A 193 3.66 -9.43 -3.27
N LEU A 194 4.22 -10.24 -2.38
CA LEU A 194 5.10 -9.78 -1.32
C LEU A 194 6.50 -10.34 -1.50
N ALA A 195 7.45 -9.46 -1.81
CA ALA A 195 8.83 -9.88 -2.07
C ALA A 195 9.50 -10.41 -0.80
N GLN A 196 10.30 -11.47 -0.94
CA GLN A 196 11.11 -12.02 0.15
C GLN A 196 12.00 -10.94 0.81
N SER A 197 12.60 -10.06 0.00
CA SER A 197 13.39 -8.93 0.50
C SER A 197 12.59 -7.94 1.36
N THR A 198 11.31 -7.71 1.05
CA THR A 198 10.43 -6.82 1.82
C THR A 198 10.08 -7.43 3.19
N VAL A 199 9.86 -8.75 3.25
CA VAL A 199 9.63 -9.46 4.52
C VAL A 199 10.91 -9.51 5.37
N GLN A 200 12.05 -9.80 4.75
CA GLN A 200 13.36 -9.81 5.42
C GLN A 200 13.79 -8.41 5.91
N LYS A 201 13.42 -7.32 5.21
CA LYS A 201 13.71 -5.94 5.62
C LYS A 201 12.94 -5.46 6.86
N ILE A 202 11.84 -6.13 7.22
CA ILE A 202 11.21 -5.98 8.55
C ILE A 202 11.69 -7.05 9.53
N GLY A 203 12.78 -7.76 9.22
CA GLY A 203 13.42 -8.78 10.04
C GLY A 203 12.74 -10.16 10.06
N MET A 204 11.62 -10.35 9.35
CA MET A 204 10.84 -11.57 9.40
C MET A 204 11.37 -12.68 8.48
N ASP A 205 11.24 -13.93 8.90
CA ASP A 205 11.52 -15.09 8.04
C ASP A 205 10.41 -15.28 6.99
N TYR A 206 10.79 -15.25 5.72
CA TYR A 206 9.87 -15.35 4.59
C TYR A 206 9.21 -16.73 4.43
N HIS A 207 9.92 -17.82 4.74
CA HIS A 207 9.38 -19.18 4.62
C HIS A 207 8.36 -19.47 5.72
N LEU A 208 8.62 -19.01 6.94
CA LEU A 208 7.69 -19.04 8.05
C LEU A 208 6.49 -18.11 7.80
N ALA A 209 6.72 -16.88 7.34
CA ALA A 209 5.66 -15.94 6.99
C ALA A 209 4.73 -16.51 5.89
N LYS A 210 5.30 -17.08 4.82
CA LYS A 210 4.53 -17.78 3.80
C LYS A 210 3.75 -18.97 4.38
N LYS A 211 4.41 -19.82 5.18
CA LYS A 211 3.75 -20.97 5.84
C LYS A 211 2.59 -20.54 6.74
N MET A 212 2.71 -19.40 7.43
CA MET A 212 1.62 -18.83 8.23
C MET A 212 0.46 -18.38 7.35
N ALA A 213 0.74 -17.63 6.28
CA ALA A 213 -0.26 -17.18 5.32
C ALA A 213 -1.03 -18.36 4.69
N ASP A 214 -0.29 -19.33 4.13
CA ASP A 214 -0.83 -20.50 3.44
C ASP A 214 -1.63 -21.43 4.38
N ASN A 215 -1.25 -21.51 5.67
CA ASN A 215 -1.98 -22.21 6.72
C ASN A 215 -3.21 -21.43 7.26
N GLY A 216 -3.89 -20.67 6.42
CA GLY A 216 -5.17 -20.03 6.75
C GLY A 216 -5.10 -18.78 7.63
N LEU A 217 -3.91 -18.19 7.84
CA LEU A 217 -3.86 -16.78 8.30
C LEU A 217 -4.33 -15.84 7.18
N MET A 218 -4.16 -16.25 5.92
CA MET A 218 -4.49 -15.42 4.76
C MET A 218 -5.19 -16.20 3.65
N ARG A 219 -6.15 -15.53 3.01
CA ARG A 219 -6.75 -15.96 1.74
C ARG A 219 -7.01 -14.74 0.88
N PHE A 220 -6.99 -14.92 -0.44
CA PHE A 220 -7.25 -13.84 -1.38
C PHE A 220 -8.15 -14.26 -2.53
N TYR A 221 -9.01 -13.34 -2.94
CA TYR A 221 -9.94 -13.52 -4.05
C TYR A 221 -9.36 -12.92 -5.32
N THR A 222 -9.52 -13.60 -6.45
CA THR A 222 -9.16 -13.06 -7.77
C THR A 222 -10.13 -13.53 -8.85
N VAL A 223 -10.32 -12.75 -9.91
CA VAL A 223 -11.18 -13.09 -11.05
C VAL A 223 -10.32 -13.68 -12.17
N GLN A 224 -10.86 -14.64 -12.91
CA GLN A 224 -10.25 -15.17 -14.13
C GLN A 224 -9.88 -14.02 -15.10
N TYR A 225 -8.71 -14.16 -15.73
CA TYR A 225 -8.04 -13.13 -16.55
C TYR A 225 -7.49 -11.92 -15.80
N ASP A 226 -7.53 -11.84 -14.46
CA ASP A 226 -6.81 -10.81 -13.71
C ASP A 226 -5.34 -10.73 -14.14
N TRP A 227 -4.90 -9.55 -14.59
CA TRP A 227 -3.57 -9.37 -15.16
C TRP A 227 -2.45 -9.53 -14.13
N LEU A 228 -2.66 -9.09 -12.90
CA LEU A 228 -1.62 -9.08 -11.87
C LEU A 228 -1.42 -10.50 -11.35
N ASP A 229 -2.51 -11.22 -11.12
CA ASP A 229 -2.48 -12.65 -10.89
C ASP A 229 -1.78 -13.40 -12.03
N ALA A 230 -2.15 -13.12 -13.29
CA ALA A 230 -1.54 -13.78 -14.44
C ALA A 230 -0.02 -13.54 -14.51
N LEU A 231 0.44 -12.30 -14.31
CA LEU A 231 1.88 -11.97 -14.27
C LEU A 231 2.59 -12.64 -13.09
N GLN A 232 2.02 -12.60 -11.88
CA GLN A 232 2.59 -13.21 -10.66
C GLN A 232 2.66 -14.74 -10.72
N ASN A 233 1.93 -15.40 -11.64
CA ASN A 233 1.99 -16.84 -11.88
C ASN A 233 2.79 -17.21 -13.16
N THR A 234 3.34 -16.25 -13.92
CA THR A 234 4.04 -16.52 -15.21
C THR A 234 5.42 -15.87 -15.35
N LEU A 235 5.69 -14.79 -14.61
CA LEU A 235 6.98 -14.11 -14.55
C LEU A 235 7.61 -14.28 -13.15
N PRO A 236 8.93 -14.04 -12.98
CA PRO A 236 9.59 -14.03 -11.67
C PRO A 236 9.26 -12.77 -10.85
N ILE A 237 7.98 -12.41 -10.77
CA ILE A 237 7.42 -11.36 -9.91
C ILE A 237 6.97 -12.04 -8.60
N PRO A 238 7.14 -11.40 -7.43
CA PRO A 238 6.68 -11.96 -6.16
C PRO A 238 5.22 -12.43 -6.22
N PRO A 239 4.88 -13.64 -5.72
CA PRO A 239 3.51 -14.11 -5.67
C PRO A 239 2.74 -13.47 -4.51
N ALA A 240 1.40 -13.46 -4.63
CA ALA A 240 0.52 -13.30 -3.49
C ALA A 240 0.70 -14.46 -2.50
N LEU A 241 0.50 -14.19 -1.21
CA LEU A 241 0.63 -15.18 -0.13
C LEU A 241 -0.76 -15.56 0.40
N GLY A 242 -0.89 -16.78 0.96
CA GLY A 242 -2.17 -17.30 1.44
C GLY A 242 -2.98 -18.03 0.38
N ASN A 243 -4.12 -18.60 0.79
CA ASN A 243 -4.90 -19.45 -0.10
C ASN A 243 -5.62 -18.66 -1.20
N ARG A 244 -5.60 -19.18 -2.42
CA ARG A 244 -6.12 -18.48 -3.60
C ARG A 244 -7.54 -18.95 -3.96
N ILE A 245 -8.50 -18.03 -3.90
CA ILE A 245 -9.88 -18.26 -4.32
C ILE A 245 -10.10 -17.61 -5.70
N LYS A 246 -10.19 -18.45 -6.74
CA LYS A 246 -10.34 -18.01 -8.13
C LYS A 246 -11.80 -18.08 -8.59
N MET A 247 -12.34 -16.96 -9.07
CA MET A 247 -13.70 -16.82 -9.56
C MET A 247 -13.74 -16.73 -11.10
N ALA A 248 -14.78 -17.24 -11.75
CA ALA A 248 -14.98 -17.12 -13.20
C ALA A 248 -15.22 -15.66 -13.66
N TYR A 249 -14.98 -15.36 -14.94
CA TYR A 249 -15.08 -13.99 -15.47
C TYR A 249 -16.46 -13.60 -16.06
N SER A 250 -17.18 -14.47 -16.79
CA SER A 250 -18.41 -14.07 -17.51
C SER A 250 -19.41 -15.21 -17.72
N GLU A 251 -20.69 -14.86 -17.89
CA GLU A 251 -21.77 -15.76 -18.34
C GLU A 251 -21.58 -16.32 -19.75
N GLN A 252 -20.97 -15.54 -20.66
CA GLN A 252 -20.89 -15.86 -22.08
C GLN A 252 -19.53 -15.44 -22.66
N SER A 253 -19.21 -16.01 -23.82
CA SER A 253 -18.04 -15.66 -24.64
C SER A 253 -18.49 -15.11 -25.99
N SER A 254 -18.31 -13.81 -26.24
CA SER A 254 -18.47 -13.26 -27.59
C SER A 254 -17.22 -13.56 -28.42
N TRP A 255 -17.38 -13.78 -29.73
CA TRP A 255 -16.23 -13.82 -30.64
C TRP A 255 -15.44 -12.50 -30.61
N LYS A 256 -16.11 -11.38 -30.29
CA LYS A 256 -15.49 -10.06 -30.13
C LYS A 256 -14.54 -9.99 -28.92
N ASP A 257 -14.67 -10.88 -27.94
CA ASP A 257 -13.84 -10.88 -26.72
C ASP A 257 -12.44 -11.50 -26.95
N TRP A 258 -12.14 -11.92 -28.18
CA TRP A 258 -10.82 -12.37 -28.63
C TRP A 258 -9.99 -11.25 -29.30
N LEU A 259 -10.56 -10.05 -29.48
CA LEU A 259 -9.82 -8.90 -30.01
C LEU A 259 -8.72 -8.46 -29.02
N PRO A 260 -7.46 -8.22 -29.44
CA PRO A 260 -6.33 -7.99 -28.53
C PRO A 260 -6.53 -6.87 -27.50
N HIS A 261 -7.06 -5.71 -27.91
CA HIS A 261 -7.37 -4.62 -26.97
C HIS A 261 -8.43 -5.05 -25.95
N ARG A 262 -9.47 -5.79 -26.35
CA ARG A 262 -10.50 -6.33 -25.44
C ARG A 262 -9.94 -7.39 -24.50
N LEU A 263 -8.93 -8.18 -24.90
CA LEU A 263 -8.23 -9.10 -24.00
C LEU A 263 -7.51 -8.33 -22.87
N LEU A 264 -6.86 -7.20 -23.19
CA LEU A 264 -6.22 -6.36 -22.20
C LEU A 264 -7.25 -5.64 -21.31
N THR A 265 -8.25 -4.94 -21.89
CA THR A 265 -9.30 -4.28 -21.11
C THR A 265 -10.07 -5.26 -20.23
N ARG A 266 -10.35 -6.49 -20.69
CA ARG A 266 -10.88 -7.60 -19.87
C ARG A 266 -10.01 -7.89 -18.66
N SER A 267 -8.69 -7.95 -18.87
CA SER A 267 -7.74 -8.35 -17.83
C SER A 267 -7.57 -7.26 -16.77
N PHE A 268 -7.66 -5.99 -17.15
CA PHE A 268 -7.76 -4.87 -16.21
C PHE A 268 -9.14 -4.80 -15.52
N ILE A 269 -10.25 -5.07 -16.22
CA ILE A 269 -11.60 -5.13 -15.62
C ILE A 269 -11.68 -6.25 -14.57
N ALA A 270 -11.08 -7.41 -14.83
CA ALA A 270 -10.95 -8.52 -13.87
C ALA A 270 -10.28 -8.06 -12.56
N HIS A 271 -9.31 -7.14 -12.66
CA HIS A 271 -8.57 -6.51 -11.57
C HIS A 271 -9.27 -5.30 -10.94
N THR A 272 -10.59 -5.15 -11.08
CA THR A 272 -11.34 -4.06 -10.40
C THR A 272 -12.13 -4.59 -9.21
N MET A 273 -12.16 -3.83 -8.12
CA MET A 273 -13.06 -4.11 -6.99
C MET A 273 -14.54 -4.13 -7.39
N VAL A 274 -14.92 -3.40 -8.44
CA VAL A 274 -16.27 -3.45 -9.04
C VAL A 274 -16.56 -4.85 -9.60
N LYS A 275 -15.65 -5.42 -10.38
CA LYS A 275 -15.78 -6.79 -10.90
C LYS A 275 -15.72 -7.83 -9.78
N ILE A 276 -14.74 -7.73 -8.87
CA ILE A 276 -14.53 -8.67 -7.76
C ILE A 276 -15.80 -8.76 -6.88
N THR A 277 -16.33 -7.61 -6.41
CA THR A 277 -17.57 -7.59 -5.61
C THR A 277 -18.77 -8.13 -6.37
N ARG A 278 -18.91 -7.84 -7.68
CA ARG A 278 -19.97 -8.41 -8.52
C ARG A 278 -19.87 -9.94 -8.65
N MET A 279 -18.67 -10.49 -8.84
CA MET A 279 -18.49 -11.95 -8.94
C MET A 279 -18.74 -12.65 -7.59
N MET A 280 -18.27 -12.08 -6.47
CA MET A 280 -18.58 -12.62 -5.13
C MET A 280 -20.08 -12.62 -4.83
N CYS A 281 -20.76 -11.51 -5.09
CA CYS A 281 -22.21 -11.35 -4.85
C CYS A 281 -23.05 -12.34 -5.67
N LYS A 282 -22.70 -12.49 -6.97
CA LYS A 282 -23.39 -13.39 -7.91
C LYS A 282 -23.18 -14.87 -7.56
N TYR A 283 -21.92 -15.30 -7.52
CA TYR A 283 -21.59 -16.73 -7.49
C TYR A 283 -21.44 -17.30 -6.08
N LYS A 284 -21.32 -16.45 -5.04
CA LYS A 284 -21.23 -16.83 -3.62
C LYS A 284 -20.25 -17.98 -3.37
N PRO A 285 -18.94 -17.80 -3.62
CA PRO A 285 -17.92 -18.87 -3.58
C PRO A 285 -17.89 -19.75 -2.31
N TRP A 286 -18.39 -19.24 -1.19
CA TRP A 286 -18.58 -19.95 0.08
C TRP A 286 -19.67 -21.05 0.05
N ASN A 287 -20.50 -21.12 -1.00
CA ASN A 287 -21.59 -22.10 -1.16
C ASN A 287 -21.19 -23.32 -2.02
N ASN A 288 -20.01 -23.89 -1.81
CA ASN A 288 -19.46 -25.02 -2.61
C ASN A 288 -19.43 -24.76 -4.13
N TRP A 289 -18.93 -23.59 -4.56
CA TRP A 289 -18.74 -23.32 -5.99
C TRP A 289 -17.61 -24.20 -6.57
N ASN A 290 -17.99 -25.16 -7.43
CA ASN A 290 -17.04 -25.87 -8.28
C ASN A 290 -16.51 -24.91 -9.37
N ALA A 291 -15.35 -24.30 -9.13
CA ALA A 291 -14.81 -23.13 -9.85
C ALA A 291 -14.40 -23.37 -11.32
N ILE A 292 -14.77 -24.50 -11.92
CA ILE A 292 -14.32 -24.94 -13.25
C ILE A 292 -15.37 -24.69 -14.35
N THR A 293 -16.68 -24.72 -14.04
CA THR A 293 -17.75 -24.78 -15.08
C THR A 293 -18.57 -23.49 -15.24
N GLY A 294 -19.07 -22.88 -14.16
CA GLY A 294 -19.47 -21.46 -14.14
C GLY A 294 -20.81 -21.03 -14.76
N GLU A 295 -21.77 -21.93 -15.01
CA GLU A 295 -23.04 -21.62 -15.71
C GLU A 295 -24.25 -21.30 -14.78
N PHE A 296 -24.99 -20.22 -15.10
CA PHE A 296 -26.46 -20.21 -15.22
C PHE A 296 -26.90 -18.99 -16.08
N ASP A 297 -28.20 -18.89 -16.42
CA ASP A 297 -28.65 -18.31 -17.70
C ASP A 297 -29.07 -16.81 -17.72
N LYS A 298 -29.23 -16.30 -18.97
CA LYS A 298 -29.81 -15.04 -19.54
C LYS A 298 -30.77 -14.20 -18.65
N GLN A 299 -30.99 -12.89 -18.87
CA GLN A 299 -30.84 -11.99 -20.04
C GLN A 299 -30.71 -10.52 -19.50
N VAL A 300 -30.47 -9.39 -20.21
CA VAL A 300 -30.46 -8.96 -21.64
C VAL A 300 -29.29 -7.96 -21.86
N ASP A 301 -29.06 -7.47 -23.09
CA ASP A 301 -28.04 -6.45 -23.43
C ASP A 301 -28.64 -5.32 -24.31
N ILE A 302 -28.27 -4.06 -24.09
CA ILE A 302 -28.67 -2.89 -24.92
C ILE A 302 -27.47 -1.95 -25.14
N MET A 303 -27.35 -1.41 -26.36
CA MET A 303 -26.18 -0.71 -26.90
C MET A 303 -26.42 0.81 -27.02
N LEU A 304 -25.40 1.63 -26.71
CA LEU A 304 -25.34 3.07 -27.02
C LEU A 304 -23.91 3.51 -27.40
N THR A 305 -23.77 4.71 -27.99
CA THR A 305 -22.60 5.14 -28.79
C THR A 305 -22.16 6.59 -28.57
N GLU A 306 -20.84 6.80 -28.57
CA GLU A 306 -20.07 8.02 -28.92
C GLU A 306 -20.09 9.28 -28.01
N PHE A 307 -19.20 10.22 -28.38
CA PHE A 307 -18.82 11.52 -27.79
C PHE A 307 -17.83 11.49 -26.58
N PRO A 308 -16.97 12.53 -26.42
CA PRO A 308 -16.23 13.29 -27.43
C PRO A 308 -14.71 13.43 -27.08
N THR A 309 -13.91 14.05 -27.95
CA THR A 309 -12.47 14.32 -27.70
C THR A 309 -12.22 15.66 -26.98
N VAL A 310 -11.23 15.68 -26.08
CA VAL A 310 -10.54 16.89 -25.59
C VAL A 310 -9.06 16.56 -25.37
N GLU A 311 -8.15 17.32 -25.98
CA GLU A 311 -6.75 17.37 -25.54
C GLU A 311 -6.57 18.41 -24.43
N GLU A 312 -5.89 18.06 -23.34
CA GLU A 312 -5.30 19.04 -22.43
C GLU A 312 -3.78 18.86 -22.33
N GLN A 313 -3.02 19.77 -22.95
CA GLN A 313 -1.59 19.90 -22.67
C GLN A 313 -1.39 20.52 -21.29
N LYS A 314 -1.23 19.66 -20.26
CA LYS A 314 -0.86 20.13 -18.91
C LYS A 314 0.47 20.86 -18.93
N ILE A 315 0.44 22.15 -18.63
CA ILE A 315 1.63 22.99 -18.46
C ILE A 315 2.43 22.46 -17.26
N ILE A 316 3.52 21.74 -17.54
CA ILE A 316 4.39 21.16 -16.51
C ILE A 316 5.15 22.29 -15.81
N ASN A 317 4.76 22.62 -14.58
CA ASN A 317 5.51 23.54 -13.75
C ASN A 317 6.84 22.90 -13.29
N TRP A 318 7.84 23.72 -12.97
CA TRP A 318 9.19 23.27 -12.60
C TRP A 318 9.21 22.28 -11.43
N GLN A 319 8.29 22.41 -10.45
CA GLN A 319 8.22 21.46 -9.35
C GLN A 319 7.79 20.07 -9.85
N GLU A 320 6.84 19.98 -10.80
CA GLU A 320 6.44 18.70 -11.39
C GLU A 320 7.54 18.11 -12.27
N SER A 321 8.35 18.92 -12.96
CA SER A 321 9.60 18.46 -13.59
C SER A 321 10.55 17.82 -12.58
N CYS A 322 10.81 18.48 -11.44
CA CYS A 322 11.68 17.95 -10.38
C CYS A 322 11.13 16.64 -9.78
N LYS A 323 9.82 16.55 -9.53
CA LYS A 323 9.17 15.31 -9.07
C LYS A 323 9.32 14.18 -10.10
N ASN A 324 9.13 14.48 -11.39
CA ASN A 324 9.24 13.48 -12.45
C ASN A 324 10.68 12.98 -12.63
N ALA A 325 11.68 13.87 -12.52
CA ALA A 325 13.09 13.47 -12.48
C ALA A 325 13.40 12.53 -11.31
N ILE A 326 12.81 12.75 -10.12
CA ILE A 326 12.91 11.81 -8.98
C ILE A 326 12.23 10.46 -9.32
N LYS A 327 10.98 10.47 -9.81
CA LYS A 327 10.23 9.24 -10.19
C LYS A 327 11.01 8.39 -11.21
N GLN A 328 11.66 9.03 -12.19
CA GLN A 328 12.41 8.38 -13.26
C GLN A 328 13.86 8.03 -12.87
N GLY A 329 14.31 8.37 -11.66
CA GLY A 329 15.70 8.16 -11.24
C GLY A 329 16.74 9.08 -11.91
N ASN A 330 16.29 10.09 -12.66
CA ASN A 330 17.14 11.00 -13.45
C ASN A 330 17.81 12.09 -12.58
N ILE A 331 18.85 11.68 -11.85
CA ILE A 331 19.65 12.58 -10.98
C ILE A 331 20.31 13.74 -11.74
N ASN A 332 20.60 13.58 -13.04
CA ASN A 332 21.25 14.60 -13.85
C ASN A 332 20.29 15.73 -14.22
N GLU A 333 19.08 15.39 -14.67
CA GLU A 333 18.00 16.35 -14.88
C GLU A 333 17.63 17.07 -13.58
N PHE A 334 17.47 16.33 -12.48
CA PHE A 334 17.18 16.92 -11.17
C PHE A 334 18.26 17.90 -10.69
N SER A 335 19.55 17.54 -10.84
CA SER A 335 20.67 18.43 -10.51
C SER A 335 20.66 19.69 -11.39
N THR A 336 20.33 19.54 -12.68
CA THR A 336 20.20 20.66 -13.63
C THR A 336 19.04 21.57 -13.24
N LEU A 337 17.86 21.01 -12.95
CA LEU A 337 16.67 21.75 -12.52
C LEU A 337 16.92 22.53 -11.23
N LEU A 338 17.63 21.96 -10.25
CA LEU A 338 18.03 22.65 -9.01
C LEU A 338 19.08 23.75 -9.20
N SER A 339 19.83 23.75 -10.31
CA SER A 339 20.75 24.85 -10.64
C SER A 339 20.05 26.06 -11.27
N MET A 340 18.79 25.92 -11.69
CA MET A 340 17.97 27.04 -12.18
C MET A 340 17.56 27.95 -11.01
N SER A 341 17.81 29.26 -11.15
CA SER A 341 17.70 30.22 -10.05
C SER A 341 16.28 30.41 -9.49
N ASN A 342 16.19 30.43 -8.15
CA ASN A 342 15.10 30.92 -7.29
C ASN A 342 13.66 30.83 -7.86
N LYS A 343 13.21 29.62 -8.18
CA LYS A 343 11.79 29.33 -8.40
C LYS A 343 11.12 29.03 -7.06
N GLN A 344 9.96 29.64 -6.80
CA GLN A 344 9.16 29.27 -5.63
C GLN A 344 8.74 27.80 -5.73
N CYS A 345 8.88 27.07 -4.62
CA CYS A 345 8.57 25.64 -4.54
C CYS A 345 8.10 25.27 -3.14
N ASN A 346 7.13 24.36 -3.05
CA ASN A 346 6.90 23.63 -1.80
C ASN A 346 8.05 22.63 -1.63
N ILE A 347 9.08 23.06 -0.89
CA ILE A 347 10.30 22.29 -0.65
C ILE A 347 10.04 21.02 0.16
N ASP A 348 9.02 21.02 1.01
CA ASP A 348 8.54 19.89 1.82
C ASP A 348 8.27 18.66 0.94
N SER A 349 7.45 18.85 -0.11
CA SER A 349 7.12 17.85 -1.12
C SER A 349 8.35 17.28 -1.80
N LEU A 350 9.38 18.10 -2.04
CA LEU A 350 10.57 17.69 -2.78
C LEU A 350 11.57 16.96 -1.88
N ALA A 351 11.70 17.41 -0.62
CA ALA A 351 12.51 16.74 0.40
C ALA A 351 11.95 15.35 0.72
N MET A 352 10.63 15.23 0.95
CA MET A 352 9.98 13.94 1.23
C MET A 352 10.16 12.94 0.09
N GLN A 353 9.96 13.35 -1.17
CA GLN A 353 10.23 12.47 -2.32
C GLN A 353 11.72 12.10 -2.44
N SER A 354 12.62 13.07 -2.24
CA SER A 354 14.07 12.83 -2.34
C SER A 354 14.56 11.81 -1.30
N VAL A 355 14.04 11.86 -0.07
CA VAL A 355 14.35 10.91 1.00
C VAL A 355 13.79 9.51 0.73
N ARG A 356 12.59 9.42 0.16
CA ARG A 356 11.91 8.14 -0.08
C ARG A 356 12.26 7.52 -1.43
N SER A 357 12.95 8.25 -2.30
CA SER A 357 13.52 7.69 -3.52
C SER A 357 14.61 6.67 -3.19
N VAL A 358 14.70 5.59 -3.95
CA VAL A 358 15.71 4.52 -3.78
C VAL A 358 17.14 5.06 -3.96
N ASN A 359 17.32 6.13 -4.74
CA ASN A 359 18.60 6.74 -5.00
C ASN A 359 18.89 7.89 -4.01
N SER A 360 19.65 7.59 -2.96
CA SER A 360 20.04 8.55 -1.91
C SER A 360 20.81 9.79 -2.41
N GLN A 361 21.28 9.82 -3.66
CA GLN A 361 21.86 11.03 -4.24
C GLN A 361 20.84 12.18 -4.38
N PHE A 362 19.54 11.91 -4.54
CA PHE A 362 18.53 12.97 -4.66
C PHE A 362 18.51 13.89 -3.45
N ILE A 363 18.43 13.34 -2.24
CA ILE A 363 18.48 14.14 -1.00
C ILE A 363 19.86 14.78 -0.80
N LYS A 364 20.95 14.10 -1.19
CA LYS A 364 22.32 14.62 -1.11
C LYS A 364 22.57 15.83 -2.01
N VAL A 365 22.00 15.86 -3.22
CA VAL A 365 22.06 17.01 -4.14
C VAL A 365 21.13 18.12 -3.62
N LEU A 366 19.92 17.78 -3.17
CA LEU A 366 18.98 18.78 -2.65
C LEU A 366 19.53 19.51 -1.41
N LEU A 367 20.20 18.81 -0.49
CA LEU A 367 20.88 19.40 0.67
C LEU A 367 22.09 20.28 0.31
N LYS A 368 22.71 20.06 -0.87
CA LYS A 368 23.80 20.90 -1.39
C LYS A 368 23.31 22.13 -2.18
N SER A 369 22.04 22.15 -2.56
CA SER A 369 21.42 23.28 -3.26
C SER A 369 21.15 24.47 -2.33
N SER A 370 20.71 25.60 -2.90
CA SER A 370 20.24 26.76 -2.13
C SER A 370 19.14 26.44 -1.11
N TYR A 371 18.34 25.39 -1.37
CA TYR A 371 17.24 24.97 -0.49
C TYR A 371 17.71 24.20 0.77
N GLY A 372 18.96 23.73 0.82
CA GLY A 372 19.45 22.82 1.86
C GLY A 372 19.31 23.34 3.30
N LYS A 373 19.56 24.64 3.52
CA LYS A 373 19.39 25.29 4.84
C LYS A 373 17.94 25.29 5.35
N GLY A 374 16.96 25.30 4.43
CA GLY A 374 15.55 25.19 4.78
C GLY A 374 15.18 23.79 5.28
N ILE A 375 15.79 22.75 4.69
CA ILE A 375 15.53 21.34 5.04
C ILE A 375 16.05 21.01 6.45
N GLN A 376 17.17 21.57 6.87
CA GLN A 376 17.77 21.32 8.20
C GLN A 376 16.81 21.65 9.36
N ASN A 377 15.99 22.69 9.21
CA ASN A 377 15.05 23.18 10.22
C ASN A 377 13.57 22.97 9.82
N MET A 378 13.33 22.14 8.80
CA MET A 378 12.00 21.88 8.26
C MET A 378 11.12 21.13 9.27
N LYS A 379 9.93 21.71 9.53
CA LYS A 379 8.82 21.03 10.19
C LYS A 379 7.77 20.70 9.14
N LEU A 380 7.60 19.41 8.87
CA LEU A 380 6.54 18.87 8.02
C LEU A 380 5.21 18.86 8.80
N ALA A 381 4.19 18.24 8.21
CA ALA A 381 2.95 17.90 8.91
C ALA A 381 3.25 17.27 10.28
N GLN A 382 2.44 17.63 11.28
CA GLN A 382 2.58 17.12 12.66
C GLN A 382 3.95 17.41 13.29
N GLN A 383 4.63 18.48 12.86
CA GLN A 383 5.98 18.89 13.27
C GLN A 383 7.09 17.86 13.00
N LYS A 384 6.83 16.79 12.24
CA LYS A 384 7.85 15.79 11.89
C LYS A 384 9.02 16.45 11.15
N SER A 385 10.24 16.18 11.60
CA SER A 385 11.42 16.52 10.80
C SER A 385 11.56 15.56 9.62
N ILE A 386 12.29 15.96 8.59
CA ILE A 386 12.58 15.10 7.44
C ILE A 386 13.31 13.77 7.82
N LEU A 387 13.97 13.72 8.98
CA LEU A 387 14.59 12.50 9.53
C LEU A 387 13.57 11.50 10.10
N HIS A 388 12.44 11.96 10.64
CA HIS A 388 11.31 11.09 11.02
C HIS A 388 10.79 10.32 9.79
N ILE A 389 10.67 11.03 8.65
CA ILE A 389 10.22 10.45 7.39
C ILE A 389 11.21 9.39 6.88
N ALA A 390 12.52 9.65 6.96
CA ALA A 390 13.55 8.68 6.59
C ALA A 390 13.51 7.42 7.48
N ALA A 391 13.35 7.61 8.78
CA ALA A 391 13.23 6.55 9.78
C ALA A 391 12.00 5.66 9.58
N GLN A 392 10.80 6.26 9.46
CA GLN A 392 9.56 5.54 9.18
C GLN A 392 9.61 4.81 7.82
N SER A 393 10.39 5.29 6.85
CA SER A 393 10.47 4.72 5.51
C SER A 393 11.58 3.67 5.34
N GLY A 394 12.30 3.30 6.41
CA GLY A 394 13.41 2.35 6.36
C GLY A 394 14.66 2.84 5.62
N GLN A 395 14.80 4.15 5.38
CA GLN A 395 15.80 4.70 4.46
C GLN A 395 17.13 5.00 5.16
N VAL A 396 17.96 3.96 5.36
CA VAL A 396 19.23 4.03 6.10
C VAL A 396 20.20 5.06 5.52
N ALA A 397 20.55 4.97 4.23
CA ALA A 397 21.53 5.86 3.60
C ALA A 397 21.09 7.33 3.59
N GLN A 398 19.79 7.57 3.42
CA GLN A 398 19.19 8.90 3.44
C GLN A 398 19.16 9.45 4.87
N SER A 399 18.85 8.61 5.87
CA SER A 399 18.97 8.97 7.29
C SER A 399 20.41 9.36 7.65
N GLU A 400 21.40 8.61 7.16
CA GLU A 400 22.82 8.93 7.37
C GLU A 400 23.21 10.27 6.72
N ILE A 401 22.77 10.53 5.48
CA ILE A 401 23.01 11.80 4.79
C ILE A 401 22.36 12.98 5.54
N LEU A 402 21.13 12.79 6.06
CA LEU A 402 20.43 13.81 6.84
C LEU A 402 21.16 14.11 8.16
N LEU A 403 21.62 13.08 8.89
CA LEU A 403 22.38 13.23 10.13
C LEU A 403 23.70 13.95 9.91
N HIS A 404 24.47 13.59 8.86
CA HIS A 404 25.69 14.31 8.49
C HIS A 404 25.44 15.75 7.97
N SER A 405 24.20 16.08 7.58
CA SER A 405 23.82 17.46 7.25
C SER A 405 23.52 18.35 8.46
N GLY A 406 23.66 17.84 9.69
CA GLY A 406 23.46 18.60 10.92
C GLY A 406 22.01 18.65 11.41
N ILE A 407 21.13 17.78 10.89
CA ILE A 407 19.78 17.61 11.43
C ILE A 407 19.88 16.93 12.80
N MET A 408 19.26 17.54 13.82
CA MET A 408 19.25 17.01 15.18
C MET A 408 18.61 15.61 15.23
N VAL A 409 19.32 14.65 15.83
CA VAL A 409 18.85 13.26 15.96
C VAL A 409 17.64 13.13 16.89
N ASN A 410 17.52 14.01 17.89
CA ASN A 410 16.52 13.98 18.96
C ASN A 410 15.38 15.01 18.80
N VAL A 411 15.03 15.40 17.57
CA VAL A 411 13.83 16.23 17.32
C VAL A 411 12.59 15.46 17.75
N LYS A 412 11.59 16.16 18.32
CA LYS A 412 10.26 15.61 18.59
C LYS A 412 9.21 16.07 17.58
N ASP A 413 8.29 15.17 17.22
CA ASP A 413 7.04 15.49 16.51
C ASP A 413 5.93 15.95 17.48
N SER A 414 4.70 16.16 16.98
CA SER A 414 3.54 16.56 17.80
C SER A 414 3.06 15.49 18.78
N LEU A 415 3.35 14.21 18.52
CA LEU A 415 3.13 13.08 19.44
C LEU A 415 4.29 12.92 20.44
N GLY A 416 5.31 13.78 20.37
CA GLY A 416 6.51 13.68 21.20
C GLY A 416 7.42 12.50 20.84
N ASN A 417 7.14 11.78 19.75
CA ASN A 417 8.02 10.75 19.22
C ASN A 417 9.29 11.39 18.66
N THR A 418 10.39 10.64 18.66
CA THR A 418 11.64 10.99 17.95
C THR A 418 11.80 10.11 16.71
N PRO A 419 12.76 10.37 15.80
CA PRO A 419 13.03 9.47 14.67
C PRO A 419 13.31 8.02 15.08
N LEU A 420 13.87 7.80 16.29
CA LEU A 420 14.08 6.45 16.81
C LEU A 420 12.76 5.75 17.18
N HIS A 421 11.76 6.48 17.69
CA HIS A 421 10.42 5.93 17.91
C HIS A 421 9.74 5.55 16.57
N ASP A 422 9.88 6.36 15.52
CA ASP A 422 9.34 6.06 14.19
C ASP A 422 10.02 4.84 13.54
N ALA A 423 11.36 4.74 13.64
CA ALA A 423 12.11 3.59 13.17
C ALA A 423 11.67 2.29 13.87
N LEU A 424 11.55 2.32 15.21
CA LEU A 424 11.18 1.15 16.01
C LEU A 424 9.72 0.74 15.81
N ASN A 425 8.77 1.70 15.68
CA ASN A 425 7.39 1.38 15.33
C ASN A 425 7.26 0.68 13.97
N SER A 426 8.04 1.12 12.98
CA SER A 426 8.06 0.51 11.64
C SER A 426 8.97 -0.74 11.55
N HIS A 427 9.60 -1.16 12.65
CA HIS A 427 10.60 -2.23 12.72
C HIS A 427 11.80 -2.05 11.77
N ALA A 428 12.15 -0.80 11.45
CA ALA A 428 13.29 -0.42 10.63
C ALA A 428 14.61 -0.50 11.43
N LEU A 429 15.00 -1.73 11.82
CA LEU A 429 16.08 -1.98 12.78
C LEU A 429 17.42 -1.37 12.35
N GLU A 430 17.79 -1.43 11.07
CA GLU A 430 19.03 -0.81 10.55
C GLU A 430 19.05 0.71 10.77
N VAL A 431 17.91 1.39 10.64
CA VAL A 431 17.82 2.85 10.90
C VAL A 431 17.83 3.13 12.40
N ALA A 432 17.21 2.27 13.22
CA ALA A 432 17.27 2.40 14.67
C ALA A 432 18.69 2.25 15.21
N GLU A 433 19.47 1.28 14.71
CA GLU A 433 20.89 1.11 15.03
C GLU A 433 21.70 2.35 14.61
N LEU A 434 21.52 2.83 13.38
CA LEU A 434 22.16 4.04 12.88
C LEU A 434 21.87 5.25 13.78
N LEU A 435 20.60 5.47 14.15
CA LEU A 435 20.20 6.59 15.01
C LEU A 435 20.86 6.49 16.41
N LEU A 436 20.87 5.30 17.02
CA LEU A 436 21.57 5.06 18.28
C LEU A 436 23.08 5.32 18.16
N SER A 437 23.72 4.86 17.08
CA SER A 437 25.16 5.11 16.82
C SER A 437 25.51 6.59 16.63
N LYS A 438 24.53 7.43 16.28
CA LYS A 438 24.68 8.89 16.10
C LYS A 438 24.11 9.68 17.30
N GLY A 439 23.88 9.03 18.44
CA GLY A 439 23.53 9.70 19.70
C GLY A 439 22.03 9.94 19.94
N ALA A 440 21.15 9.12 19.36
CA ALA A 440 19.73 9.15 19.70
C ALA A 440 19.52 8.80 21.20
N ASP A 441 18.81 9.66 21.95
CA ASP A 441 18.48 9.36 23.34
C ASP A 441 17.22 8.51 23.42
N TRP A 442 17.43 7.21 23.58
CA TRP A 442 16.37 6.22 23.72
C TRP A 442 15.49 6.42 24.96
N ARG A 443 15.96 7.16 25.97
CA ARG A 443 15.25 7.41 27.24
C ARG A 443 14.18 8.50 27.12
N MET A 444 14.20 9.30 26.04
CA MET A 444 13.15 10.27 25.76
C MET A 444 11.80 9.57 25.62
N LYS A 445 10.79 10.05 26.37
CA LYS A 445 9.41 9.53 26.29
C LYS A 445 8.56 10.30 25.28
N ASN A 446 7.68 9.62 24.55
CA ASN A 446 6.62 10.24 23.75
C ASN A 446 5.42 10.69 24.62
N ASN A 447 4.36 11.23 24.02
CA ASN A 447 3.18 11.73 24.75
C ASN A 447 2.36 10.61 25.40
N GLN A 448 2.49 9.37 24.92
CA GLN A 448 1.92 8.16 25.52
C GLN A 448 2.72 7.68 26.74
N GLY A 449 3.90 8.27 26.99
CA GLY A 449 4.78 7.92 28.10
C GLY A 449 5.74 6.76 27.79
N ASP A 450 5.70 6.19 26.59
CA ASP A 450 6.64 5.17 26.14
C ASP A 450 8.00 5.79 25.84
N ASN A 451 9.09 5.11 26.21
CA ASN A 451 10.44 5.36 25.65
C ASN A 451 10.76 4.35 24.52
N CYS A 452 11.89 4.52 23.83
CA CYS A 452 12.23 3.67 22.68
C CYS A 452 12.35 2.18 23.03
N ARG A 453 12.82 1.84 24.24
CA ARG A 453 12.86 0.45 24.73
C ARG A 453 11.45 -0.13 24.94
N ASP A 454 10.51 0.69 25.40
CA ASP A 454 9.10 0.31 25.59
C ASP A 454 8.38 0.07 24.25
N ILE A 455 8.72 0.85 23.21
CA ILE A 455 8.23 0.61 21.84
C ILE A 455 8.75 -0.74 21.31
N LEU A 456 10.03 -1.05 21.51
CA LEU A 456 10.61 -2.30 21.00
C LEU A 456 10.16 -3.54 21.78
N SER A 457 9.89 -3.44 23.09
CA SER A 457 9.40 -4.57 23.90
C SER A 457 7.96 -4.93 23.62
N HIS A 458 7.12 -3.95 23.27
CA HIS A 458 5.71 -4.16 22.95
C HIS A 458 5.43 -4.18 21.44
N HIS A 459 6.46 -4.28 20.60
CA HIS A 459 6.32 -4.36 19.15
C HIS A 459 5.64 -5.66 18.72
N MET A 460 4.64 -5.55 17.83
CA MET A 460 3.76 -6.66 17.44
C MET A 460 4.48 -7.86 16.80
N ILE A 461 5.64 -7.66 16.16
CA ILE A 461 6.40 -8.75 15.53
C ILE A 461 7.06 -9.58 16.64
N LYS A 462 6.61 -10.83 16.77
CA LYS A 462 7.15 -11.79 17.74
C LYS A 462 8.55 -12.24 17.33
N GLU A 463 9.45 -12.42 18.31
CA GLU A 463 10.84 -12.85 18.05
C GLU A 463 10.92 -14.23 17.37
N THR A 464 9.94 -15.10 17.60
CA THR A 464 9.81 -16.40 16.92
C THR A 464 9.47 -16.30 15.43
N SER A 465 9.12 -15.11 14.92
CA SER A 465 8.91 -14.84 13.49
C SER A 465 10.09 -14.14 12.82
N LEU A 466 11.14 -13.80 13.57
CA LEU A 466 12.33 -13.14 13.06
C LEU A 466 13.40 -14.15 12.62
N THR A 467 14.17 -13.80 11.57
CA THR A 467 15.38 -14.55 11.19
C THR A 467 16.44 -14.47 12.28
N ASP A 468 17.52 -15.26 12.18
CA ASP A 468 18.65 -15.14 13.11
C ASP A 468 19.30 -13.75 13.06
N GLU A 469 19.40 -13.13 11.88
CA GLU A 469 19.88 -11.75 11.71
C GLU A 469 18.89 -10.72 12.29
N GLY A 470 17.59 -10.94 12.14
CA GLY A 470 16.53 -10.11 12.74
C GLY A 470 16.57 -10.15 14.27
N ARG A 471 16.74 -11.35 14.85
CA ARG A 471 16.93 -11.54 16.31
C ARG A 471 18.24 -10.92 16.79
N ALA A 472 19.35 -11.13 16.08
CA ALA A 472 20.64 -10.53 16.42
C ALA A 472 20.58 -8.99 16.39
N SER A 473 19.95 -8.40 15.37
CA SER A 473 19.76 -6.95 15.23
C SER A 473 18.90 -6.39 16.37
N ARG A 474 17.77 -7.03 16.68
CA ARG A 474 16.90 -6.63 17.82
C ARG A 474 17.64 -6.73 19.16
N GLY A 475 18.40 -7.79 19.38
CA GLY A 475 19.24 -7.98 20.58
C GLY A 475 20.34 -6.94 20.72
N LYS A 476 21.04 -6.61 19.62
CA LYS A 476 22.06 -5.55 19.56
C LYS A 476 21.47 -4.17 19.88
N ILE A 477 20.29 -3.85 19.33
CA ILE A 477 19.57 -2.61 19.63
C ILE A 477 19.16 -2.55 21.12
N TYR A 478 18.75 -3.66 21.74
CA TYR A 478 18.52 -3.71 23.20
C TYR A 478 19.78 -3.51 24.05
N GLN A 479 20.97 -3.91 23.55
CA GLN A 479 22.26 -3.65 24.21
C GLN A 479 22.66 -2.17 24.08
N MET A 480 22.44 -1.56 22.91
CA MET A 480 22.62 -0.11 22.72
C MET A 480 21.63 0.73 23.53
N MET A 481 20.49 0.14 23.94
CA MET A 481 19.50 0.73 24.85
C MET A 481 19.58 0.17 26.27
N SER A 482 20.80 -0.08 26.79
CA SER A 482 21.05 -0.40 28.21
C SER A 482 21.65 0.78 29.01
#